data_AF-A0A9P8VRB5-F1
#
_entry.id   AF-A0A9P8VRB5-F1
#
_cell.length_a   1.000
_cell.length_b   1.000
_cell.length_c   1.000
_cell.angle_alpha   90.00
_cell.angle_beta   90.00
_cell.angle_gamma   90.00
#
_symmetry.space_group_name_H-M   'P 1'
#
loop_
_entity.id
_entity.type
_entity.pdbx_description
1 polymer ?
#
loop_
_entity_poly.entity_id
_entity_poly.type
_entity_poly.pdbx_seq_one_letter_code
_entity_poly.pdbx_strand_id
1 'polypeptide(L)'
;MSSCKPARDYLYWVVILMHLVAMLGVDFVPFYPQALCQPTNSPLHFLVVYRNWYIDTMADPYYNHSSPGHFFDFLVYVELSIQFPLALYLTRGLVVKQPLSGAGELATLVYSLTTGLCTAIVCYNMWHLGPETITSQAKQTLLFGAYLPYAIIPLFMAADMYLRLLPRLRASSRTKHD
;
A
#
# COMPACT_ATOMS: atom_id res chain seq x y z
N MET A 1 4.04 18.90 28.15
CA MET A 1 4.68 19.47 26.96
C MET A 1 4.08 18.79 25.73
N SER A 2 3.43 19.52 24.82
CA SER A 2 2.88 18.90 23.60
C SER A 2 4.04 18.44 22.72
N SER A 3 4.26 17.13 22.64
CA SER A 3 5.24 16.57 21.72
C SER A 3 4.76 16.85 20.29
N CYS A 4 5.53 17.61 19.51
CA CYS A 4 5.25 17.82 18.10
C CYS A 4 5.32 16.50 17.34
N LYS A 5 4.45 16.34 16.33
CA LYS A 5 4.45 15.15 15.46
C LYS A 5 5.83 14.96 14.81
N PRO A 6 6.46 13.78 14.94
CA PRO A 6 7.74 13.49 14.31
C PRO A 6 7.71 13.71 12.79
N ALA A 7 8.77 14.27 12.21
CA ALA A 7 8.86 14.53 10.76
C ALA A 7 8.67 13.25 9.92
N ARG A 8 9.20 12.12 10.40
CA ARG A 8 9.04 10.79 9.77
C ARG A 8 7.60 10.33 9.67
N ASP A 9 6.72 10.79 10.55
CA ASP A 9 5.30 10.47 10.43
C ASP A 9 4.78 11.08 9.13
N TYR A 10 5.12 12.33 8.77
CA TYR A 10 4.68 12.88 7.48
C TYR A 10 5.13 12.06 6.27
N LEU A 11 6.34 11.48 6.30
CA LEU A 11 6.81 10.58 5.24
C LEU A 11 5.93 9.33 5.11
N TYR A 12 5.62 8.68 6.24
CA TYR A 12 4.76 7.49 6.26
C TYR A 12 3.39 7.79 5.67
N TRP A 13 2.89 8.99 5.90
CA TRP A 13 1.60 9.43 5.41
C TRP A 13 1.61 9.69 3.91
N VAL A 14 2.68 10.29 3.37
CA VAL A 14 2.85 10.43 1.92
C VAL A 14 2.84 9.05 1.26
N VAL A 15 3.53 8.07 1.84
CA VAL A 15 3.53 6.68 1.34
C VAL A 15 2.13 6.07 1.38
N ILE A 16 1.41 6.19 2.50
CA ILE A 16 0.02 5.69 2.62
C ILE A 16 -0.91 6.37 1.61
N LEU A 17 -0.77 7.68 1.42
CA LEU A 17 -1.61 8.44 0.51
C LEU A 17 -1.35 8.07 -0.96
N MET A 18 -0.08 7.95 -1.35
CA MET A 18 0.27 7.49 -2.69
C MET A 18 -0.24 6.07 -2.94
N HIS A 19 -0.12 5.19 -1.95
CA HIS A 19 -0.67 3.84 -2.05
C HIS A 19 -2.19 3.85 -2.19
N LEU A 20 -2.90 4.67 -1.39
CA LEU A 20 -4.35 4.81 -1.47
C LEU A 20 -4.82 5.30 -2.85
N VAL A 21 -4.07 6.20 -3.49
CA VAL A 21 -4.34 6.65 -4.86
C VAL A 21 -4.12 5.52 -5.86
N ALA A 22 -3.07 4.71 -5.70
CA ALA A 22 -2.83 3.54 -6.54
C ALA A 22 -3.96 2.50 -6.41
N MET A 23 -4.37 2.18 -5.17
CA MET A 23 -5.49 1.27 -4.91
C MET A 23 -6.76 1.68 -5.64
N LEU A 24 -7.16 2.95 -5.48
CA LEU A 24 -8.40 3.46 -6.10
C LEU A 24 -8.27 3.65 -7.61
N GLY A 25 -7.09 4.06 -8.08
CA GLY A 25 -6.86 4.42 -9.47
C GLY A 25 -6.52 3.24 -10.38
N VAL A 26 -5.97 2.15 -9.84
CA VAL A 26 -5.42 1.03 -10.62
C VAL A 26 -5.99 -0.29 -10.12
N ASP A 27 -5.78 -0.62 -8.84
CA ASP A 27 -6.10 -1.95 -8.31
C ASP A 27 -7.59 -2.22 -8.26
N PHE A 28 -8.38 -1.23 -7.86
CA PHE A 28 -9.81 -1.41 -7.61
C PHE A 28 -10.71 -1.06 -8.78
N VAL A 29 -10.15 -0.60 -9.89
CA VAL A 29 -10.93 -0.29 -11.09
C VAL A 29 -11.79 -1.48 -11.56
N PRO A 30 -11.31 -2.74 -11.53
CA PRO A 30 -12.14 -3.90 -11.86
C PRO A 30 -13.33 -4.13 -10.93
N PHE A 31 -13.30 -3.62 -9.69
CA PHE A 31 -14.40 -3.75 -8.72
C PHE A 31 -15.45 -2.64 -8.82
N TYR A 32 -15.20 -1.58 -9.59
CA TYR A 32 -16.20 -0.52 -9.77
C TYR A 32 -17.38 -0.99 -10.62
N PRO A 33 -18.61 -0.47 -10.37
CA PRO A 33 -19.76 -0.78 -11.20
C PRO A 33 -19.52 -0.41 -12.66
N GLN A 34 -19.63 -1.39 -13.57
CA GLN A 34 -19.34 -1.19 -14.99
C GLN A 34 -20.15 -0.05 -15.62
N ALA A 35 -21.40 0.15 -15.18
CA ALA A 35 -22.26 1.24 -15.63
C ALA A 35 -21.68 2.64 -15.38
N LEU A 36 -20.83 2.79 -14.36
CA LEU A 36 -20.23 4.07 -13.97
C LEU A 36 -18.85 4.32 -14.59
N CYS A 37 -18.21 3.28 -15.14
CA CYS A 37 -16.82 3.34 -15.62
C CYS A 37 -16.67 3.04 -17.11
N GLN A 38 -17.44 2.11 -17.68
CA GLN A 38 -17.24 1.64 -19.05
C GLN A 38 -17.69 2.63 -20.13
N PRO A 39 -18.89 3.25 -20.04
CA PRO A 39 -19.32 4.21 -21.05
C PRO A 39 -18.40 5.44 -21.06
N THR A 40 -18.03 5.95 -22.24
CA THR A 40 -17.13 7.12 -22.36
C THR A 40 -17.67 8.37 -21.68
N ASN A 41 -19.00 8.51 -21.59
CA ASN A 41 -19.68 9.63 -20.93
C ASN A 41 -19.93 9.39 -19.43
N SER A 42 -19.45 8.28 -18.88
CA SER A 42 -19.67 7.94 -17.47
C SER A 42 -18.75 8.76 -16.56
N PRO A 43 -19.19 9.11 -15.33
CA PRO A 43 -18.45 10.01 -14.45
C PRO A 43 -17.10 9.44 -13.99
N LEU A 44 -16.95 8.12 -13.97
CA LEU A 44 -15.73 7.44 -13.53
C LEU A 44 -14.92 6.85 -14.69
N HIS A 45 -15.22 7.21 -15.94
CA HIS A 45 -14.48 6.70 -17.11
C HIS A 45 -12.99 7.04 -17.06
N PHE A 46 -12.62 8.18 -16.44
CA PHE A 46 -11.24 8.58 -16.28
C PHE A 46 -10.38 7.55 -15.52
N LEU A 47 -10.98 6.74 -14.63
CA LEU A 47 -10.27 5.67 -13.92
C LEU A 47 -9.86 4.54 -14.85
N VAL A 48 -10.70 4.20 -15.83
CA VAL A 48 -10.38 3.21 -16.86
C VAL A 48 -9.24 3.72 -17.74
N VAL A 49 -9.30 4.99 -18.15
CA VAL A 49 -8.24 5.63 -18.94
C VAL A 49 -6.92 5.66 -18.17
N TYR A 50 -6.94 6.06 -16.90
CA TYR A 50 -5.76 6.11 -16.05
C TYR A 50 -5.14 4.72 -15.82
N ARG A 51 -5.96 3.70 -15.53
CA ARG A 51 -5.48 2.32 -15.38
C ARG A 51 -4.85 1.78 -16.66
N ASN A 52 -5.48 2.00 -17.81
CA ASN A 52 -4.93 1.54 -19.08
C ASN A 52 -3.59 2.25 -19.38
N TRP A 53 -3.52 3.56 -19.17
CA TRP A 53 -2.27 4.31 -19.29
C TRP A 53 -1.17 3.75 -18.37
N TYR A 54 -1.49 3.43 -17.11
CA TYR A 54 -0.54 2.84 -16.17
C TYR A 54 -0.03 1.48 -16.68
N ILE A 55 -0.94 0.59 -17.09
CA ILE A 55 -0.62 -0.76 -17.57
C ILE A 55 0.26 -0.69 -18.81
N ASP A 56 -0.08 0.17 -19.77
CA ASP A 56 0.66 0.32 -21.03
C ASP A 56 2.03 0.96 -20.80
N THR A 57 2.12 1.95 -19.91
CA THR A 57 3.36 2.68 -19.61
C THR A 57 4.34 1.83 -18.82
N MET A 58 3.83 1.10 -17.83
CA MET A 58 4.66 0.34 -16.88
C MET A 58 4.93 -1.09 -17.36
N ALA A 59 4.18 -1.57 -18.35
CA ALA A 59 4.24 -2.94 -18.87
C ALA A 59 4.15 -3.99 -17.76
N ASP A 60 3.25 -3.75 -16.81
CA ASP A 60 3.12 -4.54 -15.59
C ASP A 60 2.40 -5.87 -15.88
N PRO A 61 3.09 -7.02 -15.75
CA PRO A 61 2.59 -8.31 -16.19
C PRO A 61 1.45 -8.84 -15.31
N TYR A 62 1.31 -8.32 -14.10
CA TYR A 62 0.30 -8.78 -13.14
C TYR A 62 -1.11 -8.29 -13.51
N TYR A 63 -1.24 -7.10 -14.09
CA TYR A 63 -2.53 -6.56 -14.54
C TYR A 63 -2.92 -6.99 -15.96
N ASN A 64 -1.95 -7.47 -16.76
CA ASN A 64 -2.17 -7.98 -18.12
C ASN A 64 -2.47 -9.48 -18.16
N HIS A 65 -2.66 -10.15 -17.01
CA HIS A 65 -2.84 -11.60 -16.89
C HIS A 65 -1.75 -12.43 -17.62
N SER A 66 -0.59 -11.82 -17.86
CA SER A 66 0.54 -12.44 -18.56
C SER A 66 1.46 -13.15 -17.57
N SER A 67 1.41 -12.77 -16.29
CA SER A 67 2.12 -13.47 -15.22
C SER A 67 1.41 -14.78 -14.86
N PRO A 68 2.14 -15.91 -14.74
CA PRO A 68 1.56 -17.17 -14.28
C PRO A 68 1.13 -17.10 -12.80
N GLY A 69 -0.14 -17.43 -12.53
CA GLY A 69 -0.69 -17.66 -11.19
C GLY A 69 -1.67 -16.60 -10.69
N HIS A 70 -2.68 -17.03 -9.93
CA HIS A 70 -3.72 -16.19 -9.33
C HIS A 70 -3.32 -15.53 -8.00
N PHE A 71 -2.04 -15.61 -7.63
CA PHE A 71 -1.60 -15.10 -6.33
C PHE A 71 -1.76 -13.57 -6.26
N PHE A 72 -1.55 -12.86 -7.38
CA PHE A 72 -1.69 -11.41 -7.43
C PHE A 72 -3.14 -10.97 -7.17
N ASP A 73 -4.12 -11.65 -7.79
CA ASP A 73 -5.54 -11.41 -7.53
C ASP A 73 -5.85 -11.54 -6.03
N PHE A 74 -5.29 -12.57 -5.38
CA PHE A 74 -5.41 -12.75 -3.93
C PHE A 74 -4.79 -11.57 -3.14
N LEU A 75 -3.62 -11.07 -3.55
CA LEU A 75 -3.01 -9.91 -2.91
C LEU A 75 -3.88 -8.65 -3.05
N VAL A 76 -4.53 -8.45 -4.20
CA VAL A 76 -5.51 -7.36 -4.38
C VAL A 76 -6.72 -7.53 -3.45
N TYR A 77 -7.19 -8.75 -3.19
CA TYR A 77 -8.24 -8.99 -2.18
C TYR A 77 -7.76 -8.69 -0.75
N VAL A 78 -6.51 -9.02 -0.41
CA VAL A 78 -5.89 -8.65 0.88
C VAL A 78 -5.80 -7.12 0.98
N GLU A 79 -5.47 -6.46 -0.12
CA GLU A 79 -5.41 -5.01 -0.20
C GLU A 79 -6.76 -4.37 0.06
N LEU A 80 -7.80 -4.84 -0.62
CA LEU A 80 -9.18 -4.36 -0.44
C LEU A 80 -9.71 -4.59 0.98
N SER A 81 -9.39 -5.73 1.60
CA SER A 81 -9.97 -6.13 2.89
C SER A 81 -9.19 -5.64 4.12
N ILE A 82 -7.88 -5.45 4.01
CA ILE A 82 -7.00 -5.08 5.13
C ILE A 82 -6.35 -3.73 4.90
N GLN A 83 -5.60 -3.58 3.81
CA GLN A 83 -4.76 -2.40 3.60
C GLN A 83 -5.60 -1.15 3.35
N PHE A 84 -6.66 -1.25 2.56
CA PHE A 84 -7.52 -0.12 2.21
C PHE A 84 -8.30 0.46 3.40
N PRO A 85 -9.02 -0.34 4.23
CA PRO A 85 -9.67 0.20 5.43
C PRO A 85 -8.68 0.85 6.39
N LEU A 86 -7.48 0.27 6.55
CA LEU A 86 -6.42 0.86 7.37
C LEU A 86 -5.87 2.15 6.76
N ALA A 87 -5.65 2.21 5.44
CA ALA A 87 -5.22 3.43 4.77
C ALA A 87 -6.25 4.57 4.93
N LEU A 88 -7.55 4.27 4.81
CA LEU A 88 -8.62 5.24 5.08
C LEU A 88 -8.67 5.68 6.54
N TYR A 89 -8.50 4.75 7.48
CA TYR A 89 -8.43 5.09 8.91
C TYR A 89 -7.24 5.99 9.19
N LEU A 90 -6.07 5.63 8.66
CA LEU A 90 -4.83 6.35 8.86
C LEU A 90 -4.96 7.73 8.24
N THR A 91 -5.32 7.90 6.97
CA THR A 91 -5.43 9.20 6.27
C THR A 91 -6.25 10.29 7.01
N ARG A 92 -7.17 9.95 7.93
CA ARG A 92 -7.85 10.94 8.79
C ARG A 92 -6.92 11.75 9.69
N GLY A 93 -5.84 11.16 10.20
CA GLY A 93 -4.88 11.92 11.03
C GLY A 93 -3.93 12.82 10.22
N LEU A 94 -4.15 12.99 8.90
CA LEU A 94 -3.47 14.00 8.08
C LEU A 94 -3.80 15.39 8.60
N VAL A 95 -5.03 15.56 9.08
CA VAL A 95 -5.56 16.82 9.61
C VAL A 95 -5.07 17.08 11.04
N VAL A 96 -4.62 16.04 11.75
CA VAL A 96 -4.29 16.09 13.17
C VAL A 96 -2.80 16.35 13.38
N LYS A 97 -2.47 17.48 14.03
CA LYS A 97 -1.10 17.87 14.38
C LYS A 97 -0.49 17.07 15.55
N GLN A 98 -1.30 16.27 16.23
CA GLN A 98 -0.86 15.45 17.35
C GLN A 98 -0.08 14.22 16.87
N PRO A 99 0.87 13.72 17.68
CA PRO A 99 1.55 12.46 17.40
C PRO A 99 0.55 11.30 17.33
N LEU A 100 0.92 10.22 16.63
CA LEU A 100 0.07 9.03 16.53
C LEU A 100 -0.28 8.52 17.94
N SER A 101 -1.56 8.23 18.14
CA SER A 101 -2.04 7.52 19.32
C SER A 101 -1.57 6.05 19.29
N GLY A 102 -1.66 5.33 20.41
CA GLY A 102 -1.34 3.90 20.42
C GLY A 102 -2.18 3.09 19.42
N ALA A 103 -3.44 3.47 19.19
CA ALA A 103 -4.28 2.85 18.16
C ALA A 103 -3.78 3.17 16.74
N GLY A 104 -3.34 4.42 16.49
CA GLY A 104 -2.74 4.82 15.22
C GLY A 104 -1.42 4.11 14.93
N GLU A 105 -0.57 3.95 15.95
CA GLU A 105 0.68 3.19 15.87
C GLU A 105 0.39 1.72 15.54
N LEU A 106 -0.60 1.09 16.19
CA LEU A 106 -1.01 -0.29 15.92
C LEU A 106 -1.57 -0.45 14.50
N ALA A 107 -2.46 0.45 14.08
CA ALA A 107 -3.02 0.43 12.72
C ALA A 107 -1.93 0.59 11.66
N THR A 108 -0.96 1.48 11.90
CA THR A 108 0.19 1.67 11.02
C THR A 108 1.08 0.42 11.01
N LEU A 109 1.31 -0.23 12.15
CA LEU A 109 2.07 -1.48 12.22
C LEU A 109 1.44 -2.57 11.34
N VAL A 110 0.15 -2.83 11.51
CA VAL A 110 -0.58 -3.87 10.73
C VAL A 110 -0.56 -3.51 9.24
N TYR A 111 -0.94 -2.28 8.89
CA TYR A 111 -0.92 -1.81 7.51
C TYR A 111 0.44 -2.01 6.84
N SER A 112 1.50 -1.62 7.55
CA SER A 112 2.84 -1.59 6.97
C SER A 112 3.46 -2.98 6.86
N LEU A 113 3.18 -3.88 7.81
CA LEU A 113 3.56 -5.29 7.70
C LEU A 113 2.86 -5.97 6.53
N THR A 114 1.54 -5.81 6.42
CA THR A 114 0.77 -6.42 5.32
C THR A 114 1.26 -5.88 3.98
N THR A 115 1.35 -4.55 3.82
CA THR A 115 1.83 -3.93 2.58
C THR A 115 3.25 -4.39 2.24
N GLY A 116 4.19 -4.29 3.19
CA GLY A 116 5.58 -4.65 2.96
C GLY A 116 5.76 -6.11 2.55
N LEU A 117 5.04 -7.04 3.20
CA LEU A 117 5.12 -8.47 2.89
C LEU A 117 4.43 -8.82 1.57
N CYS A 118 3.22 -8.31 1.32
CA CYS A 118 2.53 -8.52 0.04
C CYS A 118 3.39 -8.02 -1.12
N THR A 119 3.96 -6.81 -1.01
CA THR A 119 4.84 -6.27 -2.04
C THR A 119 6.17 -7.02 -2.14
N ALA A 120 6.74 -7.51 -1.03
CA ALA A 120 7.95 -8.33 -1.07
C ALA A 120 7.73 -9.66 -1.81
N ILE A 121 6.55 -10.28 -1.68
CA ILE A 121 6.15 -11.47 -2.45
C ILE A 121 6.13 -11.14 -3.94
N VAL A 122 5.54 -10.00 -4.33
CA VAL A 122 5.53 -9.54 -5.72
C VAL A 122 6.95 -9.30 -6.24
N CYS A 123 7.80 -8.60 -5.48
CA CYS A 123 9.21 -8.41 -5.84
C CYS A 123 9.94 -9.73 -6.06
N TYR A 124 9.74 -10.70 -5.15
CA TYR A 124 10.36 -12.01 -5.25
C TYR A 124 9.87 -12.78 -6.48
N ASN A 125 8.56 -12.79 -6.75
CA ASN A 125 8.02 -13.43 -7.93
C ASN A 125 8.53 -12.75 -9.22
N MET A 126 8.46 -11.43 -9.29
CA MET A 126 8.93 -10.65 -10.45
C MET A 126 10.42 -10.87 -10.72
N TRP A 127 11.24 -11.00 -9.67
CA TRP A 127 12.67 -11.34 -9.82
C TRP A 127 12.88 -12.63 -10.61
N HIS A 128 11.96 -13.59 -10.51
CA HIS A 128 12.02 -14.88 -11.20
C HIS A 128 11.29 -14.91 -12.55
N LEU A 129 10.55 -13.86 -12.92
CA LEU A 129 9.94 -13.76 -14.25
C LEU A 129 11.02 -13.64 -15.33
N GLY A 130 10.87 -14.41 -16.40
CA GLY A 130 11.78 -14.42 -17.54
C GLY A 130 11.44 -13.36 -18.60
N PRO A 131 12.30 -13.22 -19.62
CA PRO A 131 12.15 -12.23 -20.68
C PRO A 131 10.91 -12.44 -21.55
N GLU A 132 10.30 -13.63 -21.52
CA GLU A 132 9.03 -13.94 -22.19
C GLU A 132 7.83 -13.21 -21.57
N THR A 133 7.92 -12.83 -20.29
CA THR A 133 6.85 -12.13 -19.57
C THR A 133 7.10 -10.64 -19.49
N ILE A 134 8.36 -10.23 -19.24
CA ILE A 134 8.72 -8.83 -19.05
C ILE A 134 10.14 -8.55 -19.53
N THR A 135 10.34 -7.44 -20.24
CA THR A 135 11.67 -7.02 -20.69
C THR A 135 12.57 -6.64 -19.49
N SER A 136 13.88 -6.83 -19.62
CA SER A 136 14.82 -6.49 -18.54
C SER A 136 14.73 -5.03 -18.10
N GLN A 137 14.50 -4.10 -19.04
CA GLN A 137 14.36 -2.67 -18.73
C GLN A 137 13.05 -2.37 -17.98
N ALA A 138 11.92 -2.92 -18.44
CA ALA A 138 10.64 -2.75 -17.76
C ALA A 138 10.68 -3.36 -16.36
N LYS A 139 11.29 -4.54 -16.21
CA LYS A 139 11.48 -5.23 -14.93
C LYS A 139 12.27 -4.38 -13.94
N GLN A 140 13.37 -3.77 -14.36
CA GLN A 140 14.16 -2.89 -13.49
C GLN A 140 13.35 -1.65 -13.10
N THR A 141 12.64 -1.05 -14.06
CA THR A 141 11.82 0.15 -13.82
C THR A 141 10.69 -0.14 -12.82
N LEU A 142 9.95 -1.23 -13.00
CA LEU A 142 8.88 -1.66 -12.09
C LEU A 142 9.42 -2.04 -10.71
N LEU A 143 10.45 -2.89 -10.66
CA LEU A 143 10.99 -3.37 -9.40
C LEU A 143 11.53 -2.22 -8.57
N PHE A 144 12.37 -1.35 -9.13
CA PHE A 144 13.00 -0.28 -8.36
C PHE A 144 12.16 1.00 -8.24
N GLY A 145 11.29 1.27 -9.21
CA GLY A 145 10.47 2.47 -9.25
C GLY A 145 9.11 2.32 -8.55
N ALA A 146 8.44 1.17 -8.72
CA ALA A 146 7.11 0.93 -8.17
C ALA A 146 7.17 0.00 -6.96
N TYR A 147 7.64 -1.23 -7.09
CA TYR A 147 7.41 -2.25 -6.06
C TYR A 147 8.36 -2.18 -4.86
N LEU A 148 9.67 -2.08 -5.07
CA LEU A 148 10.66 -2.12 -3.99
C LEU A 148 10.48 -1.01 -2.95
N PRO A 149 10.12 0.24 -3.30
CA PRO A 149 9.79 1.27 -2.32
C PRO A 149 8.65 0.85 -1.37
N TYR A 150 7.58 0.22 -1.90
CA TYR A 150 6.45 -0.27 -1.10
C TYR A 150 6.71 -1.61 -0.40
N ALA A 151 7.78 -2.32 -0.75
CA ALA A 151 8.28 -3.42 0.09
C ALA A 151 9.10 -2.88 1.27
N ILE A 152 10.06 -2.00 0.99
CA ILE A 152 11.06 -1.56 1.98
C ILE A 152 10.48 -0.55 2.97
N ILE A 153 9.90 0.55 2.48
CA ILE A 153 9.48 1.66 3.35
C ILE A 153 8.42 1.20 4.36
N PRO A 154 7.39 0.41 3.97
CA PRO A 154 6.44 -0.15 4.93
C PRO A 154 7.08 -1.11 5.95
N LEU A 155 8.06 -1.93 5.58
CA LEU A 155 8.75 -2.77 6.59
C LEU A 155 9.52 -1.92 7.61
N PHE A 156 10.14 -0.81 7.18
CA PHE A 156 10.73 0.15 8.11
C PHE A 156 9.69 0.85 8.98
N MET A 157 8.54 1.22 8.41
CA MET A 157 7.40 1.78 9.16
C MET A 157 6.93 0.79 10.24
N ALA A 158 6.80 -0.49 9.91
CA ALA A 158 6.44 -1.53 10.85
C ALA A 158 7.43 -1.63 12.01
N ALA A 159 8.74 -1.66 11.72
CA ALA A 159 9.77 -1.70 12.75
C ALA A 159 9.69 -0.46 13.67
N ASP A 160 9.49 0.74 13.11
CA ASP A 160 9.34 1.95 13.92
C ASP A 160 8.09 1.91 14.82
N MET A 161 6.93 1.51 14.28
CA MET A 161 5.71 1.39 15.08
C MET A 161 5.84 0.35 16.20
N TYR A 162 6.48 -0.78 15.92
CA TYR A 162 6.76 -1.80 16.93
C TYR A 162 7.60 -1.23 18.08
N LEU A 163 8.68 -0.49 17.77
CA LEU A 163 9.54 0.13 18.77
C LEU A 163 8.84 1.20 19.60
N ARG A 164 7.83 1.90 19.05
CA ARG A 164 7.01 2.88 19.79
C ARG A 164 5.94 2.21 20.67
N LEU A 165 5.31 1.15 20.18
CA LEU A 165 4.25 0.44 20.88
C LEU A 165 4.77 -0.35 22.07
N LEU A 166 5.93 -0.99 21.94
CA LEU A 166 6.46 -1.88 22.98
C LEU A 166 6.65 -1.19 24.35
N PRO A 167 7.24 0.01 24.46
CA PRO A 167 7.28 0.77 25.71
C PRO A 167 5.90 1.11 26.27
N ARG A 168 4.93 1.47 25.42
CA ARG A 168 3.56 1.83 25.86
C ARG A 168 2.83 0.62 26.45
N LEU A 169 2.95 -0.54 25.81
CA LEU A 169 2.38 -1.80 26.30
C LEU A 169 3.00 -2.16 27.65
N ARG A 170 4.33 -2.06 27.79
CA ARG A 170 5.02 -2.32 29.05
C ARG A 170 4.57 -1.39 30.18
N ALA A 171 4.35 -0.11 29.88
CA ALA A 171 3.84 0.85 30.87
C ALA A 171 2.41 0.51 31.31
N SER A 172 1.53 0.20 30.37
CA SER A 172 0.13 -0.17 30.65
C SER A 172 0.00 -1.46 31.47
N SER A 173 0.90 -2.42 31.28
CA SER A 173 0.89 -3.66 32.07
C SER A 173 1.30 -3.44 33.52
N ARG A 174 2.22 -2.50 33.80
CA ARG A 174 2.64 -2.18 35.17
C ARG A 174 1.51 -1.55 35.98
N THR A 175 0.80 -0.59 35.40
CA THR A 175 -0.35 0.09 36.04
C THR A 175 -1.55 -0.81 36.35
N LYS A 176 -1.58 -2.05 35.84
CA LYS A 176 -2.65 -3.02 36.15
C LYS A 176 -2.32 -3.93 37.35
N HIS A 177 -1.08 -3.91 37.83
CA HIS A 177 -0.61 -4.74 38.93
C HIS A 177 -0.40 -3.96 40.25
N ASP A 178 -0.62 -2.64 40.21
CA ASP A 178 -0.67 -1.74 41.37
C ASP A 178 -2.13 -1.35 41.67
#